data_AF-A0A924R1H0-F1
#
_entry.id   AF-A0A924R1H0-F1
#
_cell.length_a   1.000
_cell.length_b   1.000
_cell.length_c   1.000
_cell.angle_alpha   90.00
_cell.angle_beta   90.00
_cell.angle_gamma   90.00
#
_symmetry.space_group_name_H-M   'P 1'
#
loop_
_entity.id
_entity.type
_entity.pdbx_description
1 polymer ?
#
loop_
_entity_poly.entity_id
_entity_poly.type
_entity_poly.pdbx_seq_one_letter_code
_entity_poly.pdbx_strand_id
1 'polypeptide(L)'
;MTTHRTPHAALNIRALRNVVVLAAASCMVFASQANEALARKNDCLGCHAIAVKLVGPSYKDVAAKYAGQTEAVEQLSASIRNGSVGKWGDIP
;
A
#
# COMPACT_ATOMS: atom_id res chain seq x y z
N MET A 1 59.97 3.71 15.56
CA MET A 1 59.55 5.11 15.42
C MET A 1 59.23 5.38 13.95
N THR A 2 58.03 5.03 13.48
CA THR A 2 57.56 5.37 12.13
C THR A 2 56.08 5.71 12.20
N THR A 3 55.78 6.91 11.76
CA THR A 3 54.49 7.58 11.74
C THR A 3 53.63 7.03 10.60
N HIS A 4 52.54 6.34 10.90
CA HIS A 4 51.49 6.07 9.91
C HIS A 4 50.27 6.97 10.14
N ARG A 5 50.23 8.03 9.34
CA ARG A 5 49.10 8.92 9.09
C ARG A 5 48.04 8.17 8.26
N THR A 6 46.77 8.39 8.59
CA THR A 6 45.57 7.88 7.94
C THR A 6 45.44 8.33 6.46
N PRO A 7 44.61 7.63 5.67
CA PRO A 7 43.75 8.32 4.73
C PRO A 7 42.29 8.21 5.18
N HIS A 8 41.75 9.31 5.72
CA HIS A 8 40.30 9.50 5.82
C HIS A 8 39.72 9.43 4.40
N ALA A 9 38.83 8.48 4.18
CA ALA A 9 38.05 8.35 2.97
C ALA A 9 37.35 9.69 2.67
N ALA A 10 37.70 10.29 1.52
CA ALA A 10 37.01 11.44 1.00
C ALA A 10 35.58 11.00 0.59
N LEU A 11 34.64 11.17 1.52
CA LEU A 11 33.23 10.87 1.34
C LEU A 11 32.65 11.84 0.29
N ASN A 12 32.51 11.37 -0.95
CA ASN A 12 32.02 12.15 -2.08
C ASN A 12 30.53 12.49 -1.87
N ILE A 13 30.22 13.76 -1.70
CA ILE A 13 28.86 14.30 -1.49
C ILE A 13 27.88 13.85 -2.59
N ARG A 14 28.38 13.58 -3.81
CA ARG A 14 27.56 13.05 -4.92
C ARG A 14 27.15 11.60 -4.72
N ALA A 15 28.01 10.78 -4.11
CA ALA A 15 27.69 9.40 -3.75
C ALA A 15 26.64 9.38 -2.61
N LEU A 16 26.76 10.30 -1.65
CA LEU A 16 25.76 10.45 -0.57
C LEU A 16 24.37 10.79 -1.14
N ARG A 17 24.30 11.72 -2.10
CA ARG A 17 23.03 12.12 -2.73
C ARG A 17 22.37 10.96 -3.47
N ASN A 18 23.13 10.17 -4.22
CA ASN A 18 22.58 9.03 -4.96
C ASN A 18 22.14 7.89 -4.03
N VAL A 19 22.85 7.65 -2.93
CA VAL A 19 22.46 6.68 -1.90
C VAL A 19 21.17 7.09 -1.19
N VAL A 20 21.01 8.38 -0.87
CA VAL A 20 19.77 8.92 -0.27
C VAL A 20 18.58 8.78 -1.23
N VAL A 21 18.76 9.06 -2.52
CA VAL A 21 17.69 8.92 -3.54
C VAL A 21 17.29 7.45 -3.74
N LEU A 22 18.25 6.52 -3.77
CA LEU A 22 17.95 5.09 -3.88
C LEU A 22 17.22 4.56 -2.63
N ALA A 23 17.64 4.97 -1.44
CA ALA A 23 17.05 4.49 -0.19
C ALA A 23 15.59 4.96 -0.02
N ALA A 24 15.25 6.17 -0.46
CA ALA A 24 13.89 6.69 -0.40
C ALA A 24 12.92 5.94 -1.33
N ALA A 25 13.39 5.45 -2.47
CA ALA A 25 12.56 4.70 -3.42
C ALA A 25 12.15 3.31 -2.87
N SER A 26 13.00 2.68 -2.06
CA SER A 26 12.79 1.34 -1.50
C SER A 26 11.58 1.24 -0.57
N CYS A 27 11.23 2.32 0.13
CA CYS A 27 10.16 2.29 1.14
C CYS A 27 8.74 2.16 0.56
N MET A 28 8.54 2.49 -0.73
CA MET A 28 7.19 2.52 -1.32
C MET A 28 6.68 1.14 -1.77
N VAL A 29 7.55 0.12 -1.86
CA VAL A 29 7.20 -1.17 -2.49
C VAL A 29 6.59 -2.17 -1.48
N PHE A 30 6.88 -2.03 -0.18
CA PHE A 30 6.51 -2.99 0.86
C PHE A 30 5.02 -2.96 1.29
N ALA A 31 4.29 -1.87 1.01
CA ALA A 31 2.92 -1.72 1.47
C ALA A 31 1.89 -2.56 0.68
N SER A 32 2.26 -3.07 -0.50
CA SER A 32 1.32 -3.72 -1.41
C SER A 32 1.09 -5.21 -1.16
N GLN A 33 2.03 -5.94 -0.55
CA GLN A 33 1.93 -7.41 -0.44
C GLN A 33 1.17 -7.90 0.80
N ALA A 34 1.09 -7.08 1.86
CA ALA A 34 0.44 -7.47 3.11
C ALA A 34 -1.10 -7.56 3.01
N ASN A 35 -1.70 -6.88 2.02
CA ASN A 35 -3.15 -6.78 1.87
C ASN A 35 -3.78 -7.98 1.14
N GLU A 36 -3.08 -8.58 0.18
CA GLU A 36 -3.63 -9.67 -0.63
C GLU A 36 -3.72 -10.99 0.14
N ALA A 37 -2.70 -11.31 0.93
CA ALA A 37 -2.72 -12.51 1.77
C ALA A 37 -3.86 -12.47 2.79
N LEU A 38 -4.16 -11.29 3.36
CA LEU A 38 -5.29 -11.11 4.27
C LEU A 38 -6.64 -11.26 3.54
N ALA A 39 -6.75 -10.66 2.35
CA ALA A 39 -7.96 -10.78 1.52
C ALA A 39 -8.22 -12.25 1.11
N ARG A 40 -7.17 -13.02 0.85
CA ARG A 40 -7.26 -14.48 0.59
C ARG A 40 -7.66 -15.24 1.85
N LYS A 41 -7.05 -14.94 3.00
CA LYS A 41 -7.32 -15.63 4.27
C LYS A 41 -8.77 -15.48 4.75
N ASN A 42 -9.42 -14.37 4.41
CA ASN A 42 -10.82 -14.09 4.79
C ASN A 42 -11.77 -14.19 3.59
N ASP A 43 -11.40 -14.95 2.55
CA ASP A 43 -12.21 -15.25 1.37
C ASP A 43 -12.78 -14.04 0.62
N CYS A 44 -12.22 -12.84 0.83
CA CYS A 44 -12.69 -11.61 0.20
C CYS A 44 -12.59 -11.69 -1.33
N LEU A 45 -11.58 -12.41 -1.82
CA LEU A 45 -11.34 -12.63 -3.25
C LEU A 45 -12.36 -13.57 -3.92
N GLY A 46 -13.24 -14.21 -3.15
CA GLY A 46 -14.36 -14.97 -3.71
C GLY A 46 -15.44 -14.07 -4.32
N CYS A 47 -15.62 -12.87 -3.77
CA CYS A 47 -16.65 -11.92 -4.20
C CYS A 47 -16.09 -10.61 -4.78
N HIS A 48 -14.82 -10.28 -4.52
CA HIS A 48 -14.17 -9.07 -4.99
C HIS A 48 -12.91 -9.39 -5.79
N ALA A 49 -12.67 -8.67 -6.88
CA ALA A 49 -11.40 -8.73 -7.62
C ALA A 49 -10.71 -7.38 -7.64
N ILE A 50 -9.42 -7.36 -7.98
CA ILE A 50 -8.62 -6.13 -8.01
C ILE A 50 -9.20 -5.12 -9.00
N ALA A 51 -9.51 -5.56 -10.22
CA ALA A 51 -9.81 -4.64 -11.34
C ALA A 51 -11.14 -4.89 -12.04
N VAL A 52 -11.82 -5.99 -11.75
CA VAL A 52 -13.09 -6.34 -12.37
C VAL A 52 -14.16 -6.50 -11.30
N LYS A 53 -15.38 -6.06 -11.60
CA LYS A 53 -16.53 -6.30 -10.74
C LYS A 53 -16.92 -7.78 -10.81
N LEU A 54 -17.21 -8.38 -9.66
CA LEU A 54 -17.77 -9.74 -9.55
C LEU A 54 -19.14 -9.63 -8.88
N VAL A 55 -19.32 -10.27 -7.72
CA VAL A 55 -20.48 -10.06 -6.85
C VAL A 55 -20.38 -8.68 -6.20
N GLY A 56 -19.23 -8.38 -5.59
CA GLY A 56 -18.89 -7.07 -5.06
C GLY A 56 -18.17 -6.18 -6.08
N PRO A 57 -18.03 -4.87 -5.80
CA PRO A 57 -17.23 -3.95 -6.62
C PRO A 57 -15.77 -4.37 -6.70
N SER A 58 -15.05 -3.95 -7.75
CA SER A 58 -13.60 -4.15 -7.78
C SER A 58 -12.92 -3.29 -6.71
N TYR A 59 -11.76 -3.71 -6.20
CA TYR A 59 -10.98 -2.87 -5.28
C TYR A 59 -10.59 -1.54 -5.91
N LYS A 60 -10.38 -1.49 -7.24
CA LYS A 60 -10.19 -0.23 -7.98
C LYS A 60 -11.41 0.68 -7.92
N ASP A 61 -12.63 0.15 -8.05
CA ASP A 61 -13.85 0.94 -7.94
C ASP A 61 -14.06 1.47 -6.51
N VAL A 62 -13.75 0.64 -5.50
CA VAL A 62 -13.75 1.06 -4.09
C VAL A 62 -12.75 2.19 -3.88
N ALA A 63 -11.52 2.02 -4.34
CA ALA A 63 -10.48 3.05 -4.23
C ALA A 63 -10.89 4.34 -4.95
N ALA A 64 -11.47 4.26 -6.14
CA ALA A 64 -11.93 5.42 -6.91
C ALA A 64 -13.08 6.16 -6.20
N LYS A 65 -14.07 5.44 -5.66
CA LYS A 65 -15.22 6.03 -4.96
C LYS A 65 -14.80 6.77 -3.68
N TYR A 66 -13.84 6.20 -2.95
CA TYR A 66 -13.39 6.70 -1.64
C TYR A 66 -12.14 7.58 -1.71
N ALA A 67 -11.62 7.86 -2.91
CA ALA A 67 -10.44 8.68 -3.10
C ALA A 67 -10.63 10.08 -2.46
N GLY A 68 -9.67 10.50 -1.64
CA GLY A 68 -9.66 11.83 -1.01
C GLY A 68 -10.63 12.00 0.17
N GLN A 69 -11.38 10.97 0.57
CA GLN A 69 -12.25 11.05 1.74
C GLN A 69 -11.49 10.72 3.02
N THR A 70 -11.50 11.64 3.99
CA THR A 70 -10.82 11.49 5.28
C THR A 70 -11.40 10.37 6.12
N GLU A 71 -12.70 10.09 5.98
CA GLU A 71 -13.43 9.07 6.73
C GLU A 71 -13.47 7.70 6.01
N ALA A 72 -12.80 7.56 4.86
CA ALA A 72 -12.87 6.35 4.02
C ALA A 72 -12.57 5.06 4.81
N VAL A 73 -11.53 5.08 5.65
CA VAL A 73 -11.12 3.91 6.44
C VAL A 73 -12.22 3.50 7.42
N GLU A 74 -12.82 4.46 8.12
CA GLU A 74 -13.88 4.19 9.09
C GLU A 74 -15.14 3.66 8.40
N GLN A 75 -15.56 4.31 7.31
CA GLN A 75 -16.75 3.92 6.55
C GLN A 75 -16.60 2.53 5.91
N LEU A 76 -15.43 2.22 5.34
CA LEU A 76 -15.16 0.90 4.76
C LEU A 76 -15.07 -0.17 5.84
N SER A 77 -14.39 0.11 6.96
CA SER A 77 -14.31 -0.84 8.09
C SER A 77 -15.67 -1.17 8.68
N ALA A 78 -16.54 -0.16 8.83
CA ALA A 78 -17.91 -0.36 9.28
C ALA A 78 -18.71 -1.19 8.28
N SER A 79 -18.58 -0.92 6.98
CA SER A 79 -19.28 -1.67 5.93
C SER A 79 -18.82 -3.14 5.86
N ILE A 80 -17.53 -3.41 6.07
CA ILE A 80 -16.99 -4.79 6.10
C ILE A 80 -17.50 -5.56 7.32
N ARG A 81 -17.60 -4.92 8.49
CA ARG A 81 -18.03 -5.58 9.73
C ARG A 81 -19.54 -5.78 9.83
N ASN A 82 -20.31 -4.79 9.36
CA ASN A 82 -21.75 -4.74 9.59
C ASN A 82 -22.57 -5.10 8.34
N GLY A 83 -21.90 -5.37 7.22
CA GLY A 83 -22.55 -5.49 5.91
C GLY A 83 -22.91 -4.12 5.33
N SER A 84 -23.22 -4.09 4.03
CA SER A 84 -23.68 -2.88 3.36
C SER A 84 -24.60 -3.21 2.19
N VAL A 85 -25.85 -2.75 2.26
CA VAL A 85 -26.84 -2.90 1.18
C VAL A 85 -26.99 -1.56 0.46
N GLY A 86 -27.24 -1.59 -0.86
CA GLY A 86 -27.59 -0.40 -1.66
C GLY A 86 -26.42 0.53 -2.03
N LYS A 87 -25.25 0.41 -1.39
CA LYS A 87 -24.07 1.26 -1.71
C LYS A 87 -23.42 0.92 -3.06
N TRP A 88 -23.62 -0.30 -3.56
CA TRP A 88 -22.93 -0.87 -4.73
C TRP A 88 -23.86 -1.62 -5.70
N GLY A 89 -25.17 -1.53 -5.45
CA GLY A 89 -26.24 -2.30 -6.10
C GLY A 89 -27.18 -2.93 -5.07
N ASP A 90 -28.14 -3.72 -5.54
CA ASP A 90 -29.21 -4.31 -4.73
C ASP A 90 -28.82 -5.63 -4.04
N ILE A 91 -27.55 -6.04 -4.08
CA ILE A 91 -27.10 -7.29 -3.45
C ILE A 91 -27.03 -7.08 -1.92
N PRO A 92 -27.71 -7.92 -1.10
CA PRO A 92 -27.73 -7.84 0.36
C PRO A 92 -26.37 -8.07 1.03
#